data_AF-A0A218ZD02-F1
#
_entry.id   AF-A0A218ZD02-F1
#
_cell.length_a   1.000
_cell.length_b   1.000
_cell.length_c   1.000
_cell.angle_alpha   90.00
_cell.angle_beta   90.00
_cell.angle_gamma   90.00
#
_symmetry.space_group_name_H-M   'P 1'
#
loop_
_entity.id
_entity.type
_entity.pdbx_description
1 polymer ?
#
loop_
_entity_poly.entity_id
_entity_poly.type
_entity_poly.pdbx_seq_one_letter_code
_entity_poly.pdbx_strand_id
1 'polypeptide(L)'
;MTIAALADRALKICATCGRQMTWRKKWEKNWETITYCSDSCRRHRIKPKSLDLAFESTILSLLSERRATHGPAAVVTCEEAEEQVLRGRRPGVADEDRAPVAREAPDDAVQEPWGRISSPSRTRERCRQAARRLAARGDIVITQAGKPVEPSFAKGVMELKLP
;
A
#
# COMPACT_ATOMS: atom_id res chain seq x y z
N MET A 1 -33.83 3.17 -19.38
CA MET A 1 -32.52 3.77 -19.07
C MET A 1 -31.64 2.68 -18.47
N THR A 2 -30.86 2.00 -19.31
CA THR A 2 -30.05 0.82 -18.95
C THR A 2 -28.77 1.25 -18.24
N ILE A 3 -28.39 0.48 -17.21
CA ILE A 3 -27.20 0.63 -16.35
C ILE A 3 -25.86 0.60 -17.14
N ALA A 4 -25.91 0.35 -18.45
CA ALA A 4 -24.75 0.20 -19.34
C ALA A 4 -23.97 1.49 -19.63
N ALA A 5 -24.60 2.69 -19.62
CA ALA A 5 -23.90 3.93 -19.99
C ALA A 5 -22.90 4.45 -18.92
N LEU A 6 -22.98 3.92 -17.68
CA LEU A 6 -22.00 4.20 -16.62
C LEU A 6 -20.83 3.19 -16.59
N ALA A 7 -20.95 2.09 -17.35
CA ALA A 7 -19.96 1.01 -17.40
C ALA A 7 -18.86 1.23 -18.45
N ASP A 8 -18.99 2.23 -19.33
CA ASP A 8 -18.22 2.31 -20.58
C ASP A 8 -16.78 2.85 -20.41
N ARG A 9 -16.32 3.01 -19.17
CA ARG A 9 -14.90 3.25 -18.88
C ARG A 9 -14.46 2.28 -17.82
N ALA A 10 -13.78 1.20 -18.26
CA ALA A 10 -13.17 0.23 -17.38
C ALA A 10 -12.37 0.93 -16.27
N LEU A 11 -12.63 0.57 -15.02
CA LEU A 11 -11.90 1.11 -13.86
C LEU A 11 -10.41 0.80 -14.03
N LYS A 12 -9.57 1.84 -14.00
CA LYS A 12 -8.10 1.68 -14.12
C LYS A 12 -7.47 1.72 -12.74
N ILE A 13 -6.36 1.00 -12.57
CA ILE A 13 -5.61 1.00 -11.32
C ILE A 13 -4.36 1.86 -11.49
N CYS A 14 -4.09 2.74 -10.52
CA CYS A 14 -2.86 3.51 -10.52
C CYS A 14 -1.65 2.58 -10.29
N ALA A 15 -0.70 2.55 -11.23
CA ALA A 15 0.47 1.67 -11.14
C ALA A 15 1.37 1.97 -9.92
N THR A 16 1.33 3.20 -9.38
CA THR A 16 2.11 3.57 -8.19
C THR A 16 1.39 3.21 -6.90
N CYS A 17 0.17 3.73 -6.68
CA CYS A 17 -0.47 3.64 -5.38
C CYS A 17 -1.52 2.51 -5.25
N GLY A 18 -1.82 1.82 -6.35
CA GLY A 18 -2.79 0.72 -6.38
C GLY A 18 -4.25 1.12 -6.21
N ARG A 19 -4.59 2.41 -6.11
CA ARG A 19 -5.98 2.86 -6.03
C ARG A 19 -6.67 2.80 -7.39
N GLN A 20 -7.94 2.44 -7.37
CA GLN A 20 -8.86 2.62 -8.49
C GLN A 20 -8.95 4.09 -8.88
N MET A 21 -8.82 4.32 -10.17
CA MET A 21 -8.94 5.61 -10.81
C MET A 21 -10.39 5.75 -11.28
N THR A 22 -11.10 6.72 -10.72
CA THR A 22 -12.40 7.15 -11.22
C THR A 22 -12.20 8.12 -12.37
N TRP A 23 -13.00 8.02 -13.42
CA TRP A 23 -12.92 8.93 -14.56
C TRP A 23 -13.05 10.41 -14.11
N ARG A 24 -12.32 11.31 -14.77
CA ARG A 24 -12.37 12.75 -14.55
C ARG A 24 -12.39 13.47 -15.89
N LYS A 25 -13.06 14.61 -15.98
CA LYS A 25 -13.14 15.44 -17.21
C LYS A 25 -11.76 15.75 -17.81
N LYS A 26 -10.76 16.02 -16.98
CA LYS A 26 -9.38 16.27 -17.43
C LYS A 26 -8.72 15.10 -18.18
N TRP A 27 -9.28 13.90 -18.09
CA TRP A 27 -8.76 12.68 -18.72
C TRP A 27 -9.56 12.26 -19.96
N GLU A 28 -10.50 13.08 -20.41
CA GLU A 28 -11.32 12.80 -21.58
C GLU A 28 -10.49 12.42 -22.82
N LYS A 29 -9.37 13.11 -23.05
CA LYS A 29 -8.54 12.92 -24.25
C LYS A 29 -7.49 11.80 -24.14
N ASN A 30 -7.21 11.31 -22.93
CA ASN A 30 -6.10 10.38 -22.69
C ASN A 30 -6.42 9.27 -21.69
N TRP A 31 -7.71 8.99 -21.45
CA TRP A 31 -8.13 7.92 -20.56
C TRP A 31 -7.52 6.58 -20.95
N GLU A 32 -7.38 6.29 -22.24
CA GLU A 32 -6.81 5.02 -22.70
C GLU A 32 -5.35 4.81 -22.29
N THR A 33 -4.56 5.88 -22.24
CA THR A 33 -3.11 5.80 -21.97
C THR A 33 -2.73 6.16 -20.54
N ILE A 34 -3.68 6.59 -19.70
CA ILE A 34 -3.36 7.02 -18.34
C ILE A 34 -3.00 5.84 -17.42
N THR A 35 -1.86 5.97 -16.74
CA THR A 35 -1.32 4.94 -15.83
C THR A 35 -1.33 5.37 -14.36
N TYR A 36 -1.41 6.68 -14.08
CA TYR A 36 -1.23 7.25 -12.74
C TYR A 36 -2.38 8.18 -12.36
N CYS A 37 -2.80 8.13 -11.09
CA CYS A 37 -3.92 8.95 -10.60
C CYS A 37 -3.56 10.43 -10.35
N SER A 38 -2.27 10.76 -10.25
CA SER A 38 -1.77 12.10 -9.95
C SER A 38 -0.34 12.31 -10.44
N ASP A 39 0.08 13.57 -10.56
CA ASP A 39 1.47 13.90 -10.89
C ASP A 39 2.46 13.43 -9.82
N SER A 40 2.06 13.43 -8.55
CA SER A 40 2.86 12.86 -7.47
C SER A 40 3.12 11.37 -7.71
N CYS A 41 2.08 10.58 -8.00
CA CYS A 41 2.26 9.16 -8.35
C CYS A 41 3.10 8.96 -9.61
N ARG A 42 2.95 9.85 -10.61
CA ARG A 42 3.76 9.82 -11.83
C ARG A 42 5.23 10.13 -11.60
N ARG A 43 5.56 10.96 -10.60
CA ARG A 43 6.95 11.26 -10.18
C ARG A 43 7.53 10.15 -9.31
N HIS A 44 6.72 9.56 -8.43
CA HIS A 44 7.12 8.48 -7.53
C HIS A 44 6.85 7.10 -8.13
N ARG A 45 7.34 6.83 -9.34
CA ARG A 45 7.18 5.52 -9.98
C ARG A 45 7.94 4.45 -9.21
N ILE A 46 7.41 3.23 -9.21
CA ILE A 46 8.07 2.08 -8.60
C ILE A 46 9.31 1.75 -9.41
N LYS A 47 10.48 1.88 -8.78
CA LYS A 47 11.77 1.50 -9.38
C LYS A 47 12.07 0.02 -9.09
N PRO A 48 12.87 -0.66 -9.93
CA PRO A 48 13.44 -1.95 -9.59
C PRO A 48 14.20 -1.87 -8.24
N LYS A 49 14.13 -2.92 -7.42
CA LYS A 49 14.73 -2.98 -6.07
C LYS A 49 14.25 -1.89 -5.09
N SER A 50 13.12 -1.24 -5.36
CA SER A 50 12.54 -0.25 -4.44
C SER A 50 11.90 -0.91 -3.22
N LEU A 51 11.76 -0.11 -2.16
CA LEU A 51 11.03 -0.50 -0.95
C LEU A 51 9.58 -0.94 -1.24
N ASP A 52 8.95 -0.40 -2.29
CA ASP A 52 7.60 -0.79 -2.70
C ASP A 52 7.52 -2.26 -3.14
N LEU A 53 8.52 -2.75 -3.88
CA LEU A 53 8.62 -4.14 -4.30
C LEU A 53 9.01 -5.05 -3.13
N ALA A 54 9.86 -4.56 -2.22
CA ALA A 54 10.18 -5.28 -0.99
C ALA A 54 8.91 -5.55 -0.16
N PHE A 55 8.02 -4.56 -0.04
CA PHE A 55 6.71 -4.76 0.60
C PHE A 55 5.87 -5.83 -0.11
N GLU A 56 5.79 -5.80 -1.43
CA GLU A 56 5.03 -6.82 -2.17
C GLU A 56 5.56 -8.24 -1.89
N SER A 57 6.88 -8.44 -1.98
CA SER A 57 7.49 -9.74 -1.71
C SER A 57 7.30 -10.18 -0.26
N THR A 58 7.46 -9.28 0.71
CA THR A 58 7.35 -9.61 2.12
C THR A 58 5.91 -9.95 2.51
N ILE A 59 4.92 -9.22 1.99
CA ILE A 59 3.50 -9.52 2.22
C ILE A 59 3.19 -10.95 1.74
N LEU A 60 3.61 -11.31 0.53
CA LEU A 60 3.37 -12.64 -0.02
C LEU A 60 4.11 -13.74 0.75
N SER A 61 5.36 -13.50 1.15
CA SER A 61 6.13 -14.45 1.97
C SER A 61 5.43 -14.73 3.30
N LEU A 62 5.12 -13.68 4.07
CA LEU A 62 4.44 -13.79 5.35
C LEU A 62 3.09 -14.52 5.23
N LEU A 63 2.32 -14.21 4.19
CA LEU A 63 1.05 -14.88 3.94
C LEU A 63 1.22 -16.36 3.62
N SER A 64 2.19 -16.71 2.78
CA SER A 64 2.47 -18.10 2.40
C SER A 64 2.93 -18.95 3.60
N GLU A 65 3.88 -18.42 4.39
CA GLU A 65 4.40 -19.05 5.59
C GLU A 65 3.27 -19.23 6.63
N ARG A 66 2.47 -18.18 6.83
CA ARG A 66 1.37 -18.23 7.80
C ARG A 66 0.25 -19.17 7.36
N ARG A 67 -0.06 -19.25 6.07
CA ARG A 67 -1.07 -20.20 5.55
C ARG A 67 -0.62 -21.65 5.77
N ALA A 68 0.67 -21.94 5.70
CA ALA A 68 1.20 -23.27 5.99
C ALA A 68 0.97 -23.67 7.47
N THR A 69 1.09 -22.72 8.40
CA THR A 69 0.97 -22.99 9.85
C THR A 69 -0.46 -22.86 10.37
N HIS A 70 -1.23 -21.87 9.91
CA HIS A 70 -2.54 -21.49 10.45
C HIS A 70 -3.70 -21.74 9.48
N GLY A 71 -3.42 -22.32 8.31
CA GLY A 71 -4.44 -22.65 7.32
C GLY A 71 -4.99 -21.44 6.54
N PRO A 72 -6.15 -21.59 5.88
CA PRO A 72 -6.68 -20.60 4.94
C PRO A 72 -7.12 -19.28 5.60
N ALA A 73 -7.30 -19.26 6.93
CA ALA A 73 -7.68 -18.07 7.67
C ALA A 73 -6.49 -17.17 8.05
N ALA A 74 -5.27 -17.48 7.59
CA ALA A 74 -4.06 -16.71 7.84
C ALA A 74 -4.23 -15.21 7.48
N VAL A 75 -3.88 -14.34 8.42
CA VAL A 75 -3.92 -12.87 8.25
C VAL A 75 -2.54 -12.29 8.47
N VAL A 76 -2.17 -11.33 7.62
CA VAL A 76 -1.01 -10.44 7.82
C VAL A 76 -1.51 -9.00 7.85
N THR A 77 -0.96 -8.15 8.71
CA THR A 77 -1.29 -6.72 8.70
C THR A 77 -0.19 -5.90 8.02
N CYS A 78 -0.53 -4.71 7.52
CA CYS A 78 0.49 -3.79 6.97
C CYS A 78 1.51 -3.33 8.02
N GLU A 79 1.14 -3.31 9.29
CA GLU A 79 2.06 -2.97 10.38
C GLU A 79 3.10 -4.07 10.60
N GLU A 80 2.68 -5.33 10.56
CA GLU A 80 3.57 -6.47 10.64
C GLU A 80 4.52 -6.56 9.44
N ALA A 81 3.99 -6.38 8.23
CA ALA A 81 4.82 -6.36 7.01
C ALA A 81 5.82 -5.19 7.02
N GLU A 82 5.42 -4.02 7.53
CA GLU A 82 6.31 -2.89 7.79
C GLU A 82 7.46 -3.28 8.72
N GLU A 83 7.13 -3.86 9.86
CA GLU A 83 8.12 -4.31 10.84
C GLU A 83 9.10 -5.33 10.24
N GLN A 84 8.61 -6.32 9.49
CA GLN A 84 9.46 -7.34 8.87
C GLN A 84 10.42 -6.75 7.83
N VAL A 85 9.94 -5.85 6.96
CA VAL A 85 10.80 -5.18 5.97
C VAL A 85 11.86 -4.32 6.66
N LEU A 86 11.49 -3.59 7.72
CA LEU A 86 12.43 -2.75 8.45
C LEU A 86 13.47 -3.57 9.24
N ARG A 87 13.08 -4.72 9.82
CA ARG A 87 13.99 -5.65 10.49
C ARG A 87 15.01 -6.27 9.52
N GLY A 88 14.57 -6.64 8.32
CA GLY A 88 15.45 -7.20 7.28
C GLY A 88 16.44 -6.20 6.68
N ARG A 89 16.22 -4.89 6.90
CA ARG A 89 17.03 -3.80 6.35
C ARG A 89 18.04 -3.23 7.36
N ARG A 90 18.63 -4.07 8.23
CA ARG A 90 19.66 -3.62 9.20
C ARG A 90 20.67 -2.69 8.51
N PRO A 91 21.02 -1.54 9.13
CA PRO A 91 21.90 -0.55 8.50
C PRO A 91 23.31 -1.14 8.36
N GLY A 92 23.69 -1.48 7.14
CA GLY A 92 25.00 -2.07 6.83
C GLY A 92 25.29 -2.26 5.34
N VAL A 93 24.43 -1.77 4.44
CA VAL A 93 24.68 -1.73 2.99
C VAL A 93 24.19 -0.38 2.46
N ALA A 94 25.08 0.31 1.74
CA ALA A 94 24.91 1.69 1.29
C ALA A 94 23.63 1.88 0.46
N ASP A 95 22.83 2.86 0.86
CA ASP A 95 21.71 3.40 0.09
C ASP A 95 22.19 4.71 -0.53
N GLU A 96 22.53 4.68 -1.83
CA GLU A 96 22.99 5.86 -2.58
C GLU A 96 21.85 6.86 -2.92
N ASP A 97 20.61 6.64 -2.46
CA ASP A 97 19.49 7.57 -2.64
C ASP A 97 19.18 8.39 -1.35
N ARG A 98 20.08 8.41 -0.35
CA ARG A 98 19.89 9.22 0.86
C ARG A 98 20.23 10.70 0.62
N ALA A 99 19.21 11.50 0.33
CA ALA A 99 19.30 12.96 0.54
C ALA A 99 19.60 13.25 2.02
N PRO A 100 20.53 14.19 2.35
CA PRO A 100 20.82 14.53 3.73
C PRO A 100 19.62 15.28 4.31
N VAL A 101 18.98 14.70 5.31
CA VAL A 101 18.08 15.46 6.17
C VAL A 101 18.94 15.97 7.31
N ALA A 102 19.07 17.30 7.39
CA ALA A 102 19.71 17.98 8.49
C ALA A 102 19.16 17.45 9.82
N ARG A 103 20.07 17.08 10.72
CA ARG A 103 19.74 16.78 12.10
C ARG A 103 19.50 18.10 12.81
N GLU A 104 18.50 18.12 13.69
CA GLU A 104 18.63 18.62 15.07
C GLU A 104 17.39 18.23 15.86
N ALA A 105 17.59 17.44 16.92
CA ALA A 105 16.77 17.39 18.14
C ALA A 105 17.61 18.14 19.21
N PRO A 106 17.08 18.65 20.34
CA PRO A 106 16.07 18.04 21.23
C PRO A 106 15.12 19.13 21.81
N ASP A 107 14.41 19.09 22.93
CA ASP A 107 14.31 18.29 24.15
C ASP A 107 12.87 18.52 24.69
N ASP A 108 12.50 17.85 25.79
CA ASP A 108 11.20 17.93 26.51
C ASP A 108 10.16 16.86 26.17
N ALA A 109 10.15 15.86 27.07
CA ALA A 109 9.04 14.98 27.33
C ALA A 109 7.82 15.78 27.81
N VAL A 110 6.69 15.63 27.10
CA VAL A 110 5.38 15.79 27.71
C VAL A 110 4.60 14.50 27.47
N GLN A 111 4.42 13.75 28.55
CA GLN A 111 3.42 12.68 28.63
C GLN A 111 2.01 13.27 28.70
N GLU A 112 1.02 12.42 28.44
CA GLU A 112 -0.44 12.54 28.68
C GLU A 112 -1.34 12.82 27.46
N PRO A 113 -2.60 12.35 27.45
CA PRO A 113 -2.97 10.95 27.23
C PRO A 113 -4.19 10.89 26.27
N TRP A 114 -3.96 10.59 24.98
CA TRP A 114 -5.05 10.52 24.00
C TRP A 114 -5.03 9.20 23.24
N GLY A 115 -6.18 8.52 23.26
CA GLY A 115 -6.48 7.26 22.58
C GLY A 115 -5.81 7.15 21.22
N ARG A 116 -4.95 6.14 21.11
CA ARG A 116 -3.88 6.00 20.12
C ARG A 116 -4.43 5.74 18.71
N ILE A 117 -4.80 6.78 17.98
CA ILE A 117 -4.79 6.72 16.50
C ILE A 117 -3.41 7.18 16.06
N SER A 118 -2.46 6.24 16.00
CA SER A 118 -1.16 6.49 15.40
C SER A 118 -1.35 6.83 13.92
N SER A 119 -1.03 8.07 13.53
CA SER A 119 -0.95 8.45 12.13
C SER A 119 -0.03 7.46 11.41
N PRO A 120 -0.46 6.80 10.32
CA PRO A 120 0.38 5.84 9.61
C PRO A 120 1.70 6.50 9.23
N SER A 121 2.83 5.87 9.58
CA SER A 121 4.13 6.32 9.13
C SER A 121 4.13 6.43 7.59
N ARG A 122 4.98 7.29 7.00
CA ARG A 122 5.13 7.35 5.53
C ARG A 122 5.49 5.98 4.93
N THR A 123 6.22 5.15 5.69
CA THR A 123 6.57 3.78 5.34
C THR A 123 5.34 2.86 5.33
N ARG A 124 4.46 2.96 6.33
CA ARG A 124 3.20 2.22 6.42
C ARG A 124 2.28 2.50 5.25
N GLU A 125 2.19 3.75 4.79
CA GLU A 125 1.40 4.07 3.59
C GLU A 125 1.99 3.42 2.33
N ARG A 126 3.30 3.22 2.22
CA ARG A 126 3.90 2.47 1.11
C ARG A 126 3.53 0.98 1.16
N CYS A 127 3.51 0.39 2.36
CA CYS A 127 3.00 -0.97 2.53
C CYS A 127 1.53 -1.08 2.11
N ARG A 128 0.69 -0.11 2.49
CA ARG A 128 -0.72 -0.06 2.03
C ARG A 128 -0.84 0.06 0.52
N GLN A 129 0.01 0.88 -0.13
CA GLN A 129 0.03 0.98 -1.59
C GLN A 129 0.44 -0.34 -2.24
N ALA A 130 1.42 -1.05 -1.70
CA ALA A 130 1.81 -2.39 -2.13
C ALA A 130 0.65 -3.39 -2.01
N ALA A 131 -0.02 -3.42 -0.85
CA ALA A 131 -1.20 -4.25 -0.66
C ALA A 131 -2.31 -3.96 -1.68
N ARG A 132 -2.58 -2.68 -1.98
CA ARG A 132 -3.57 -2.31 -3.01
C ARG A 132 -3.19 -2.82 -4.41
N ARG A 133 -1.90 -2.75 -4.77
CA ARG A 133 -1.43 -3.27 -6.07
C ARG A 133 -1.55 -4.78 -6.15
N LEU A 134 -1.18 -5.50 -5.09
CA LEU A 134 -1.38 -6.96 -5.00
C LEU A 134 -2.85 -7.33 -5.13
N ALA A 135 -3.74 -6.63 -4.41
CA ALA A 135 -5.18 -6.89 -4.47
C ALA A 135 -5.77 -6.59 -5.85
N ALA A 136 -5.31 -5.52 -6.51
CA ALA A 136 -5.70 -5.20 -7.88
C ALA A 136 -5.30 -6.27 -8.91
N ARG A 137 -4.22 -7.01 -8.65
CA ARG A 137 -3.79 -8.16 -9.47
C ARG A 137 -4.50 -9.46 -9.12
N GLY A 138 -5.25 -9.50 -8.02
CA GLY A 138 -5.88 -10.71 -7.50
C GLY A 138 -4.95 -11.59 -6.66
N ASP A 139 -3.74 -11.11 -6.33
CA ASP A 139 -2.76 -11.89 -5.55
C ASP A 139 -3.19 -12.04 -4.08
N ILE A 140 -3.95 -11.07 -3.56
CA ILE A 140 -4.44 -11.05 -2.18
C ILE A 140 -5.87 -10.49 -2.10
N VAL A 141 -6.54 -10.75 -0.98
CA VAL A 141 -7.78 -10.09 -0.57
C VAL A 141 -7.51 -9.20 0.63
N ILE A 142 -8.06 -7.99 0.61
CA ILE A 142 -8.00 -7.05 1.74
C ILE A 142 -9.30 -7.15 2.52
N THR A 143 -9.20 -7.45 3.81
CA THR A 143 -10.34 -7.51 4.73
C THR A 143 -10.25 -6.46 5.83
N GLN A 144 -11.40 -6.10 6.39
CA GLN A 144 -11.53 -5.33 7.62
C GLN A 144 -12.60 -5.96 8.49
N ALA A 145 -12.27 -6.26 9.76
CA ALA A 145 -13.13 -7.03 10.64
C ALA A 145 -13.61 -8.34 9.97
N GLY A 146 -12.69 -9.03 9.27
CA GLY A 146 -12.95 -10.28 8.57
C GLY A 146 -13.74 -10.16 7.25
N LYS A 147 -14.26 -8.98 6.88
CA LYS A 147 -15.05 -8.79 5.66
C LYS A 147 -14.20 -8.24 4.52
N PRO A 148 -14.28 -8.78 3.30
CA PRO A 148 -13.64 -8.19 2.12
C PRO A 148 -14.07 -6.73 1.91
N VAL A 149 -13.11 -5.86 1.62
CA VAL A 149 -13.36 -4.44 1.32
C VAL A 149 -12.70 -4.05 0.00
N GLU A 150 -13.23 -3.01 -0.65
CA GLU A 150 -12.58 -2.40 -1.81
C GLU A 150 -11.24 -1.75 -1.39
N PRO A 151 -10.08 -2.20 -1.92
CA PRO A 151 -8.74 -1.74 -1.50
C PRO A 151 -8.54 -0.22 -1.52
N SER A 152 -9.21 0.46 -2.44
CA SER A 152 -9.11 1.92 -2.60
C SER A 152 -9.70 2.70 -1.42
N PHE A 153 -10.67 2.11 -0.72
CA PHE A 153 -11.41 2.73 0.38
C PHE A 153 -11.05 2.20 1.76
N ALA A 154 -10.22 1.15 1.84
CA ALA A 154 -9.76 0.60 3.10
C ALA A 154 -9.03 1.67 3.95
N LYS A 155 -9.48 1.86 5.19
CA LYS A 155 -8.95 2.84 6.15
C LYS A 155 -8.62 2.17 7.49
N GLY A 156 -7.53 2.59 8.13
CA GLY A 156 -7.14 2.00 9.42
C GLY A 156 -6.45 0.65 9.25
N VAL A 157 -6.71 -0.29 10.14
CA VAL A 157 -6.09 -1.62 10.08
C VAL A 157 -6.61 -2.37 8.86
N MET A 158 -5.67 -2.87 8.06
CA MET A 158 -5.93 -3.68 6.87
C MET A 158 -5.43 -5.09 7.16
N GLU A 159 -6.35 -6.05 7.08
CA GLU A 159 -6.04 -7.47 7.14
C GLU A 159 -5.80 -7.94 5.70
N LEU A 160 -4.66 -8.58 5.46
CA LEU A 160 -4.28 -9.12 4.17
C LEU A 160 -4.43 -10.64 4.24
N LYS A 161 -5.00 -11.23 3.21
CA LYS A 161 -5.23 -12.68 3.10
C LYS A 161 -4.91 -13.15 1.69
N LEU A 162 -4.51 -14.42 1.55
CA LEU A 162 -4.53 -15.07 0.24
C LEU A 162 -5.99 -15.30 -0.18
N PRO A 163 -6.28 -15.33 -1.49
CA PRO A 163 -7.60 -15.69 -2.00
C PRO A 163 -7.99 -17.13 -1.62
#